data_AF-A0A494B9S4-F1
#
_entry.id   AF-A0A494B9S4-F1
#
_cell.length_a   1.000
_cell.length_b   1.000
_cell.length_c   1.000
_cell.angle_alpha   90.00
_cell.angle_beta   90.00
_cell.angle_gamma   90.00
#
_symmetry.space_group_name_H-M   'P 1'
#
loop_
_entity.id
_entity.type
_entity.pdbx_description
1 polymer ?
#
loop_
_entity_poly.entity_id
_entity_poly.type
_entity_poly.pdbx_seq_one_letter_code
_entity_poly.pdbx_strand_id
1 'polypeptide(L)'
;GIDKLQLDKYYMLIRLVLRQSFEVLKRNAWEESQITLFLDILMKEILSPESQSPNGVRTHLIDVYLEELTTVGGAELLADQNLKLIDPFCRIAAKTKELQAKCFHPVLSDVFLPSATRWYRL
;
A
#
# COMPACT_ATOMS: atom_id res chain seq x y z
N GLY A 1 12.94 26.60 1.89
CA GLY A 1 11.79 25.69 1.77
C GLY A 1 12.02 24.78 0.59
N ILE A 2 11.56 23.53 0.66
CA ILE A 2 11.64 22.58 -0.46
C ILE A 2 10.76 23.11 -1.60
N ASP A 3 11.31 23.19 -2.82
CA ASP A 3 10.53 23.59 -3.99
C ASP A 3 9.69 22.42 -4.54
N LYS A 4 8.68 22.73 -5.35
CA LYS A 4 7.74 21.72 -5.88
C LYS A 4 8.45 20.63 -6.69
N LEU A 5 9.46 20.99 -7.48
CA LEU A 5 10.19 20.04 -8.34
C LEU A 5 10.98 19.03 -7.51
N GLN A 6 11.59 19.47 -6.41
CA GLN A 6 12.27 18.60 -5.47
C GLN A 6 11.28 17.65 -4.80
N LEU A 7 10.12 18.15 -4.37
CA LEU A 7 9.07 17.32 -3.76
C LEU A 7 8.56 16.24 -4.72
N ASP A 8 8.32 16.59 -5.99
CA ASP A 8 7.88 15.64 -7.02
C ASP A 8 8.89 14.50 -7.23
N LYS A 9 10.20 14.80 -7.17
CA LYS A 9 11.26 13.77 -7.24
C LYS A 9 11.23 12.84 -6.03
N TYR A 10 11.03 13.37 -4.82
CA TYR A 10 10.91 12.54 -3.61
C TYR A 10 9.67 11.64 -3.66
N TYR A 11 8.54 12.16 -4.15
CA TYR A 11 7.32 11.39 -4.34
C TYR A 11 7.48 10.29 -5.38
N MET A 12 8.19 10.55 -6.48
CA MET A 12 8.54 9.51 -7.44
C MET A 12 9.47 8.45 -6.84
N LEU A 13 10.45 8.86 -6.02
CA LEU A 13 11.35 7.93 -5.34
C LEU A 13 10.58 6.99 -4.40
N ILE A 14 9.65 7.51 -3.58
CA ILE A 14 8.79 6.70 -2.71
C ILE A 14 8.05 5.64 -3.54
N ARG A 15 7.50 6.05 -4.67
CA ARG A 15 6.76 5.19 -5.60
C ARG A 15 7.63 4.06 -6.15
N LEU A 16 8.86 4.38 -6.57
CA LEU A 16 9.82 3.41 -7.09
C LEU A 16 10.31 2.44 -6.01
N VAL A 17 10.59 2.93 -4.80
CA VAL A 17 10.98 2.08 -3.66
C VAL A 17 9.87 1.09 -3.36
N LEU A 18 8.63 1.57 -3.29
CA LEU A 18 7.47 0.73 -2.99
C LEU A 18 7.24 -0.34 -4.06
N ARG A 19 7.31 0.04 -5.35
CA ARG A 19 7.24 -0.90 -6.47
C ARG A 19 8.32 -1.98 -6.35
N GLN A 20 9.56 -1.59 -6.10
CA GLN A 20 10.67 -2.53 -5.99
C GLN A 20 10.54 -3.45 -4.77
N SER A 21 10.02 -2.95 -3.64
CA SER A 21 9.69 -3.79 -2.49
C SER A 21 8.67 -4.87 -2.85
N PHE A 22 7.60 -4.52 -3.56
CA PHE A 22 6.63 -5.50 -4.04
C PHE A 22 7.23 -6.48 -5.06
N GLU A 23 8.10 -6.02 -5.97
CA GLU A 23 8.78 -6.91 -6.92
C GLU A 23 9.67 -7.93 -6.22
N VAL A 24 10.28 -7.56 -5.09
CA VAL A 24 11.03 -8.51 -4.24
C VAL A 24 10.08 -9.50 -3.57
N LEU A 25 8.95 -9.06 -3.02
CA LEU A 25 7.95 -9.95 -2.43
C LEU A 25 7.40 -10.94 -3.47
N LYS A 26 7.05 -10.46 -4.66
CA LYS A 26 6.57 -11.26 -5.79
C LYS A 26 7.60 -12.31 -6.21
N ARG A 27 8.86 -11.93 -6.37
CA ARG A 27 9.95 -12.87 -6.71
C ARG A 27 10.16 -13.96 -5.67
N ASN A 28 9.85 -13.65 -4.41
CA ASN A 28 9.83 -14.62 -3.31
C ASN A 28 8.46 -15.28 -3.13
N ALA A 29 7.65 -15.36 -4.19
CA ALA A 29 6.34 -16.01 -4.21
C ALA A 29 5.39 -15.51 -3.10
N TRP A 30 5.48 -14.23 -2.74
CA TRP A 30 4.66 -13.63 -1.69
C TRP A 30 4.78 -14.38 -0.35
N GLU A 31 5.98 -14.86 -0.04
CA GLU A 31 6.26 -15.61 1.18
C GLU A 31 5.88 -14.78 2.42
N GLU A 32 5.17 -15.44 3.34
CA GLU A 32 4.44 -14.74 4.40
C GLU A 32 5.39 -14.05 5.39
N SER A 33 6.56 -14.62 5.68
CA SER A 33 7.54 -13.98 6.56
C SER A 33 8.11 -12.70 5.94
N GLN A 34 8.36 -12.69 4.62
CA GLN A 34 8.78 -11.47 3.91
C GLN A 34 7.69 -10.40 3.90
N ILE A 35 6.43 -10.78 3.67
CA ILE A 35 5.29 -9.85 3.74
C ILE A 35 5.23 -9.22 5.13
N THR A 36 5.34 -10.05 6.17
CA THR A 36 5.27 -9.60 7.57
C THR A 36 6.40 -8.63 7.88
N LEU A 37 7.65 -8.99 7.52
CA LEU A 37 8.82 -8.13 7.71
C LEU A 37 8.66 -6.77 7.01
N PHE A 38 8.18 -6.79 5.76
CA PHE A 38 7.92 -5.58 5.00
C PHE A 38 6.88 -4.68 5.68
N LEU A 39 5.75 -5.27 6.10
CA LEU A 39 4.68 -4.53 6.77
C LEU A 39 5.13 -3.99 8.12
N ASP A 40 5.91 -4.74 8.90
CA ASP A 40 6.43 -4.30 10.19
C ASP A 40 7.31 -3.05 10.05
N ILE A 41 8.22 -3.05 9.07
CA ILE A 41 9.06 -1.88 8.77
C ILE A 41 8.19 -0.70 8.35
N LEU A 42 7.25 -0.93 7.43
CA LEU A 42 6.38 0.13 6.90
C LEU A 42 5.51 0.76 8.00
N MET A 43 4.96 -0.08 8.87
CA MET A 43 4.12 0.34 9.99
C MET A 43 4.93 1.08 11.04
N LYS A 44 6.11 0.60 11.40
CA LYS A 44 6.96 1.23 12.41
C LYS A 44 7.51 2.58 11.96
N GLU A 45 8.08 2.63 10.76
CA GLU A 45 8.88 3.79 10.34
C GLU A 45 8.04 4.91 9.70
N ILE A 46 6.88 4.58 9.13
CA ILE A 46 6.10 5.54 8.33
C ILE A 46 4.72 5.76 8.91
N LEU A 47 3.99 4.66 9.15
CA LEU A 47 2.55 4.73 9.41
C LEU A 47 2.17 4.77 10.90
N SER A 48 3.13 4.52 11.81
CA SER A 48 2.94 4.62 13.26
C SER A 48 2.59 6.07 13.64
N PRO A 49 1.66 6.28 14.60
CA PRO A 49 1.39 7.61 15.15
C PRO A 49 2.63 8.30 15.73
N GLU A 50 3.57 7.51 16.24
CA GLU A 50 4.83 7.94 16.85
C GLU A 50 5.95 8.17 15.82
N SER A 51 5.71 7.85 14.54
CA SER A 51 6.71 8.01 13.49
C SER A 51 7.06 9.49 13.28
N GLN A 52 8.35 9.75 13.05
CA GLN A 52 8.85 11.08 12.68
C GLN A 52 8.64 11.39 11.18
N SER A 53 7.88 10.56 10.48
CA SER A 53 7.62 10.72 9.05
C SER A 53 6.78 11.99 8.81
N PRO A 54 7.21 12.89 7.92
CA PRO A 54 6.40 14.05 7.56
C PRO A 54 5.03 13.63 7.03
N ASN A 55 3.97 14.36 7.40
CA ASN A 55 2.61 14.04 6.98
C ASN A 55 2.49 13.88 5.45
N GLY A 56 3.18 14.73 4.67
CA GLY A 56 3.18 14.63 3.20
C GLY A 56 3.78 13.32 2.67
N VAL A 57 4.75 12.71 3.37
CA VAL A 57 5.32 11.41 3.01
C VAL A 57 4.33 10.30 3.33
N ARG A 58 3.75 10.32 4.54
CA ARG A 58 2.75 9.35 4.98
C ARG A 58 1.54 9.33 4.04
N THR A 59 1.02 10.51 3.72
CA THR A 59 -0.14 10.66 2.85
C THR A 59 0.16 10.21 1.42
N HIS A 60 1.30 10.62 0.84
CA HIS A 60 1.68 10.19 -0.51
C HIS A 60 1.91 8.67 -0.59
N LEU A 61 2.51 8.07 0.43
CA LEU A 61 2.71 6.62 0.47
C LEU A 61 1.38 5.87 0.49
N ILE A 62 0.41 6.33 1.28
CA ILE A 62 -0.94 5.74 1.32
C ILE A 62 -1.62 5.88 -0.06
N ASP A 63 -1.49 7.04 -0.70
CA ASP A 63 -2.11 7.32 -2.00
C ASP A 63 -1.61 6.38 -3.10
N VAL A 64 -0.32 6.01 -3.10
CA VAL A 64 0.26 5.19 -4.17
C VAL A 64 0.36 3.69 -3.83
N TYR A 65 0.09 3.29 -2.58
CA TYR A 65 0.36 1.92 -2.13
C TYR A 65 -0.39 0.85 -2.91
N LEU A 66 -1.71 0.96 -3.00
CA LEU A 66 -2.54 -0.03 -3.69
C LEU A 66 -2.33 0.01 -5.21
N GLU A 67 -2.05 1.18 -5.76
CA GLU A 67 -1.72 1.33 -7.18
C GLU A 67 -0.43 0.57 -7.53
N GLU A 68 0.61 0.71 -6.69
CA GLU A 68 1.88 0.01 -6.90
C GLU A 68 1.78 -1.49 -6.65
N LEU A 69 1.00 -1.91 -5.65
CA LEU A 69 0.72 -3.33 -5.40
C LEU A 69 0.00 -3.97 -6.60
N THR A 70 -1.03 -3.31 -7.11
CA THR A 70 -1.78 -3.73 -8.30
C THR A 70 -0.89 -3.79 -9.53
N THR A 71 -0.02 -2.78 -9.72
CA THR A 71 0.93 -2.72 -10.84
C THR A 71 1.88 -3.91 -10.87
N VAL A 72 2.40 -4.34 -9.71
CA VAL A 72 3.39 -5.42 -9.64
C VAL A 72 2.77 -6.81 -9.79
N GLY A 73 1.63 -7.05 -9.14
CA GLY A 73 1.03 -8.39 -9.19
C GLY A 73 -0.04 -8.64 -8.15
N GLY A 74 -0.77 -7.63 -7.68
CA GLY A 74 -1.86 -7.83 -6.70
C GLY A 74 -2.89 -8.87 -7.14
N ALA A 75 -3.06 -9.09 -8.45
CA ALA A 75 -3.95 -10.11 -9.00
C ALA A 75 -3.48 -11.57 -8.77
N GLU A 76 -2.21 -11.79 -8.43
CA GLU A 76 -1.63 -13.12 -8.15
C GLU A 76 -1.74 -13.51 -6.67
N LEU A 77 -2.09 -12.56 -5.79
CA LEU A 77 -2.21 -12.79 -4.36
C LEU A 77 -3.38 -13.72 -4.02
N LEU A 78 -3.14 -14.62 -3.08
CA LEU A 78 -4.21 -15.34 -2.41
C LEU A 78 -5.03 -14.38 -1.54
N ALA A 79 -6.28 -14.75 -1.25
CA ALA A 79 -7.21 -13.87 -0.55
C ALA A 79 -6.70 -13.45 0.85
N ASP A 80 -6.06 -14.36 1.57
CA ASP A 80 -5.43 -14.14 2.86
C ASP A 80 -4.21 -13.22 2.76
N GLN A 81 -3.34 -13.42 1.78
CA GLN A 81 -2.18 -12.54 1.52
C GLN A 81 -2.64 -11.12 1.15
N ASN A 82 -3.68 -11.02 0.32
CA ASN A 82 -4.27 -9.75 -0.08
C ASN A 82 -4.82 -9.01 1.15
N LEU A 83 -5.66 -9.69 1.95
CA LEU A 83 -6.18 -9.12 3.20
C LEU A 83 -5.05 -8.69 4.15
N LYS A 84 -3.97 -9.45 4.25
CA LYS A 84 -2.82 -9.12 5.11
C LYS A 84 -2.10 -7.85 4.67
N LEU A 85 -1.93 -7.64 3.36
CA LEU A 85 -1.30 -6.44 2.82
C LEU A 85 -2.20 -5.19 2.95
N ILE A 86 -3.53 -5.38 2.98
CA ILE A 86 -4.51 -4.28 3.06
C ILE A 86 -4.88 -3.91 4.51
N ASP A 87 -4.96 -4.88 5.43
CA ASP A 87 -5.44 -4.69 6.81
C ASP A 87 -4.76 -3.52 7.56
N PRO A 88 -3.42 -3.35 7.50
CA PRO A 88 -2.76 -2.26 8.21
C PRO A 88 -3.27 -0.88 7.75
N PHE A 89 -3.54 -0.72 6.46
CA PHE A 89 -4.04 0.52 5.88
C PHE A 89 -5.50 0.78 6.22
N CYS A 90 -6.34 -0.24 6.27
CA CYS A 90 -7.71 -0.12 6.76
C CYS A 90 -7.75 0.37 8.21
N ARG A 91 -6.86 -0.14 9.08
CA ARG A 91 -6.76 0.30 10.49
C ARG A 91 -6.34 1.75 10.63
N ILE A 92 -5.48 2.24 9.75
CA ILE A 92 -5.03 3.63 9.75
C ILE A 92 -6.09 4.55 9.15
N ALA A 93 -6.71 4.14 8.04
CA ALA A 93 -7.79 4.85 7.38
C ALA A 93 -8.99 5.07 8.31
N ALA A 94 -9.30 4.09 9.16
CA ALA A 94 -10.36 4.21 10.15
C ALA A 94 -10.12 5.30 11.21
N LYS A 95 -8.88 5.80 11.37
CA LYS A 95 -8.54 6.79 12.41
C LYS A 95 -8.81 8.23 11.99
N THR A 96 -8.86 8.55 10.69
CA THR A 96 -9.06 9.93 10.22
C THR A 96 -9.96 10.00 9.00
N LYS A 97 -10.84 11.00 8.93
CA LYS A 97 -11.77 11.19 7.80
C LYS A 97 -11.07 11.33 6.45
N GLU A 98 -9.87 11.93 6.44
CA GLU A 98 -9.08 12.13 5.22
C GLU A 98 -8.50 10.83 4.69
N LEU A 99 -7.91 10.00 5.56
CA LEU A 99 -7.37 8.70 5.16
C LEU A 99 -8.49 7.70 4.85
N GLN A 100 -9.65 7.82 5.51
CA GLN A 100 -10.85 7.06 5.16
C GLN A 100 -11.28 7.33 3.70
N ALA A 101 -11.40 8.60 3.29
CA ALA A 101 -11.78 8.96 1.93
C ALA A 101 -10.76 8.46 0.88
N LYS A 102 -9.46 8.52 1.21
CA LYS A 102 -8.36 8.08 0.33
C LYS A 102 -8.31 6.56 0.16
N CYS A 103 -8.56 5.79 1.23
CA CYS A 103 -8.52 4.33 1.14
C CYS A 103 -9.81 3.72 0.59
N PHE A 104 -10.96 4.41 0.70
CA PHE A 104 -12.27 3.81 0.36
C PHE A 104 -12.41 3.43 -1.12
N HIS A 105 -12.05 4.33 -2.03
CA HIS A 105 -12.22 4.08 -3.47
C HIS A 105 -11.23 3.04 -4.01
N PRO A 106 -9.91 3.11 -3.72
CA PRO A 106 -8.95 2.10 -4.18
C PRO A 106 -9.19 0.72 -3.56
N VAL A 107 -9.60 0.64 -2.28
CA VAL A 107 -9.94 -0.65 -1.66
C VAL A 107 -11.15 -1.27 -2.36
N LEU A 108 -12.19 -0.50 -2.64
CA LEU A 108 -13.34 -1.03 -3.38
C LEU A 108 -12.99 -1.43 -4.82
N SER A 109 -12.16 -0.65 -5.51
CA SER A 109 -11.82 -0.93 -6.91
C SER A 109 -10.80 -2.04 -7.10
N ASP A 110 -9.81 -2.17 -6.22
CA ASP A 110 -8.66 -3.04 -6.44
C ASP A 110 -8.75 -4.32 -5.62
N VAL A 111 -9.49 -4.29 -4.51
CA VAL A 111 -9.69 -5.46 -3.63
C VAL A 111 -11.02 -6.13 -3.94
N PHE A 112 -12.09 -5.36 -4.08
CA PHE A 112 -13.42 -5.92 -4.27
C PHE A 112 -13.80 -6.18 -5.72
N LEU A 113 -13.41 -5.36 -6.72
CA LEU A 113 -13.78 -5.62 -8.12
C LEU A 113 -13.05 -6.81 -8.76
N PRO A 114 -11.72 -7.01 -8.60
CA PRO A 114 -11.03 -8.18 -9.16
C PRO A 114 -11.51 -9.47 -8.48
N SER A 115 -11.79 -9.41 -7.17
CA SER A 115 -12.43 -10.48 -6.41
C SER A 115 -13.85 -10.76 -6.89
N ALA A 116 -14.67 -9.73 -7.15
CA ALA A 116 -16.05 -9.86 -7.64
C ALA A 116 -16.15 -10.50 -9.03
N THR A 117 -15.21 -10.22 -9.95
CA THR A 117 -15.14 -10.92 -11.24
C THR A 117 -14.80 -12.42 -11.14
N ARG A 118 -14.35 -12.89 -9.97
CA ARG A 118 -14.18 -14.31 -9.66
C ARG A 118 -15.47 -14.95 -9.10
N TRP A 119 -16.33 -14.18 -8.44
CA TRP A 119 -17.63 -14.66 -7.91
C TRP A 119 -18.71 -14.81 -8.99
N TYR A 120 -18.68 -14.02 -10.07
CA TYR A 120 -19.61 -14.14 -11.21
C TYR A 120 -19.18 -15.15 -12.29
N ARG A 121 -18.08 -15.88 -12.07
CA ARG A 121 -17.56 -16.93 -12.98
C ARG A 121 -17.53 -18.32 -12.34
N LEU A 122 -18.44 -18.56 -11.40
CA LEU A 122 -18.79 -19.88 -10.85
C LEU A 122 -20.30 -20.06 -10.92
#